data_AF-A0A2V5UGW1-F1
#
_entry.id   AF-A0A2V5UGW1-F1
#
_cell.length_a   1.000
_cell.length_b   1.000
_cell.length_c   1.000
_cell.angle_alpha   90.00
_cell.angle_beta   90.00
_cell.angle_gamma   90.00
#
_symmetry.space_group_name_H-M   'P 1'
#
loop_
_entity.id
_entity.type
_entity.pdbx_description
1 polymer ?
#
loop_
_entity_poly.entity_id
_entity_poly.type
_entity_poly.pdbx_seq_one_letter_code
_entity_poly.pdbx_strand_id
1 'polypeptide(L)'
;MSIIDVARDALKEIPMADVLRERLSLALDQSADAERKVAALQAEKGALNAQLERERLDRQNAERELQELRKLHAEEVRVSRATEFRRGLRTGGNWMPFCSRCHCPASVHDPRDLLACSDNECRWVSQIHGFELDSVIATLQ
;
A
#
# COMPACT_ATOMS: atom_id res chain seq x y z
N MET A 1 -46.12 -1.73 41.93
CA MET A 1 -45.12 -0.91 42.62
C MET A 1 -43.75 -1.40 42.21
N SER A 2 -42.90 -0.52 41.66
CA SER A 2 -41.56 -0.89 41.21
C SER A 2 -40.65 -1.09 42.43
N ILE A 3 -39.65 -1.97 42.31
CA ILE A 3 -38.64 -2.19 43.36
C ILE A 3 -37.92 -0.86 43.71
N ILE A 4 -37.84 0.05 42.74
CA ILE A 4 -37.31 1.41 42.89
C ILE A 4 -38.20 2.29 43.78
N ASP A 5 -39.51 2.04 43.83
CA ASP A 5 -40.44 2.77 44.70
C ASP A 5 -40.29 2.32 46.16
N VAL A 6 -40.14 1.00 46.37
CA VAL A 6 -39.99 0.40 47.72
C VAL A 6 -38.65 0.80 48.37
N ALA A 7 -37.56 0.80 47.60
CA ALA A 7 -36.25 1.24 48.10
C ALA A 7 -36.25 2.73 48.50
N ARG A 8 -37.04 3.56 47.83
CA ARG A 8 -37.14 5.00 48.08
C ARG A 8 -37.93 5.32 49.35
N ASP A 9 -38.98 4.55 49.64
CA ASP A 9 -39.79 4.73 50.84
C ASP A 9 -39.08 4.22 52.10
N ALA A 10 -38.35 3.09 52.02
CA ALA A 10 -37.57 2.57 53.14
C ALA A 10 -36.41 3.50 53.56
N LEU A 11 -35.89 4.30 52.62
CA LEU A 11 -34.81 5.26 52.92
C LEU A 11 -35.29 6.44 53.78
N LYS A 12 -36.57 6.85 53.73
CA LYS A 12 -37.09 8.05 54.43
C LYS A 12 -36.98 8.00 55.95
N GLU A 13 -36.86 6.83 56.57
CA GLU A 13 -36.86 6.67 58.04
C GLU A 13 -35.46 6.69 58.68
N ILE A 14 -34.39 6.88 57.90
CA ILE A 14 -33.00 6.89 58.41
C ILE A 14 -32.49 8.35 58.44
N PRO A 15 -31.83 8.85 59.51
CA PRO A 15 -31.31 10.24 59.55
C PRO A 15 -30.26 10.60 58.48
N MET A 16 -29.88 9.63 57.63
CA MET A 16 -29.01 9.78 56.45
C MET A 16 -29.74 9.48 55.11
N ALA A 17 -31.06 9.37 55.14
CA ALA A 17 -31.96 9.10 54.00
C ALA A 17 -31.64 9.95 52.78
N ASP A 18 -31.44 11.24 53.02
CA ASP A 18 -31.30 12.24 51.97
C ASP A 18 -29.92 12.14 51.32
N VAL A 19 -28.87 11.99 52.13
CA VAL A 19 -27.50 11.77 51.65
C VAL A 19 -27.39 10.48 50.83
N LEU A 20 -28.05 9.40 51.27
CA LEU A 20 -28.07 8.13 50.54
C LEU A 20 -28.86 8.24 49.22
N ARG A 21 -29.99 8.97 49.20
CA ARG A 21 -30.75 9.24 47.98
C ARG A 21 -29.97 10.07 46.98
N GLU A 22 -29.28 11.12 47.44
CA GLU A 22 -28.45 11.97 46.58
C GLU A 22 -27.27 11.19 45.98
N ARG A 23 -26.57 10.37 46.79
CA ARG A 23 -25.50 9.51 46.29
C ARG A 23 -25.99 8.45 45.31
N LEU A 24 -27.17 7.88 45.53
CA LEU A 24 -27.77 6.95 44.60
C LEU A 24 -28.13 7.63 43.27
N SER A 25 -28.70 8.85 43.31
CA SER A 25 -28.97 9.64 42.10
C SER A 25 -27.69 9.91 41.31
N LEU A 26 -26.63 10.38 41.99
CA LEU A 26 -25.33 10.63 41.36
C LEU A 26 -24.74 9.35 40.74
N ALA A 27 -24.83 8.21 41.43
CA ALA A 27 -24.35 6.94 40.92
C ALA A 27 -25.14 6.47 39.68
N LEU A 28 -26.46 6.69 39.66
CA LEU A 28 -27.30 6.39 38.50
C LEU A 28 -26.96 7.29 37.31
N ASP A 29 -26.75 8.59 37.55
CA ASP A 29 -26.33 9.54 36.50
C ASP A 29 -24.96 9.16 35.92
N GLN A 30 -24.00 8.80 36.79
CA GLN A 30 -22.68 8.31 36.36
C GLN A 30 -22.77 6.98 35.59
N SER A 31 -23.69 6.08 35.99
CA SER A 31 -23.93 4.83 35.27
C SER A 31 -24.49 5.09 33.87
N ALA A 32 -25.48 5.99 33.76
CA ALA A 32 -26.06 6.38 32.48
C ALA A 32 -25.02 7.06 31.56
N ASP A 33 -24.13 7.90 32.12
CA ASP A 33 -23.02 8.49 31.38
C ASP A 33 -22.00 7.44 30.90
N ALA A 34 -21.68 6.46 31.75
CA ALA A 34 -20.79 5.38 31.39
C ALA A 34 -21.38 4.51 30.28
N GLU A 35 -22.67 4.16 30.37
CA GLU A 35 -23.40 3.40 29.35
C GLU A 35 -23.40 4.13 28.01
N ARG A 36 -23.63 5.45 28.01
CA ARG A 36 -23.54 6.28 26.79
C ARG A 36 -22.15 6.26 26.18
N LYS A 37 -21.10 6.37 26.99
CA LYS A 37 -19.70 6.31 26.52
C LYS A 37 -19.36 4.93 25.95
N VAL A 38 -19.81 3.86 26.60
CA VAL A 38 -19.61 2.48 26.12
C VAL A 38 -20.30 2.29 24.77
N ALA A 39 -21.54 2.76 24.61
CA ALA A 39 -22.25 2.68 23.33
C ALA A 39 -21.53 3.44 22.22
N ALA A 40 -21.04 4.66 22.50
CA ALA A 40 -20.28 5.45 21.54
C ALA A 40 -18.97 4.76 21.11
N LEU A 41 -18.20 4.25 22.08
CA LEU A 41 -16.94 3.54 21.81
C LEU A 41 -17.17 2.23 21.04
N GLN A 42 -18.28 1.52 21.31
CA GLN A 42 -18.64 0.32 20.56
C GLN A 42 -18.97 0.65 19.10
N ALA A 43 -19.70 1.74 18.86
CA ALA A 43 -20.01 2.21 17.51
C ALA A 43 -18.72 2.62 16.75
N GLU A 44 -17.84 3.38 17.40
CA GLU A 44 -16.56 3.80 16.82
C GLU A 44 -15.66 2.59 16.51
N LYS A 45 -15.56 1.63 17.43
CA LYS A 45 -14.84 0.38 17.21
C LYS A 45 -15.40 -0.40 16.01
N GLY A 46 -16.72 -0.44 15.87
CA GLY A 46 -17.38 -1.06 14.71
C GLY A 46 -17.00 -0.38 13.41
N ALA A 47 -17.02 0.96 13.37
CA ALA A 47 -16.65 1.75 12.21
C ALA A 47 -15.17 1.56 11.82
N LEU A 48 -14.26 1.61 12.80
CA LEU A 48 -12.83 1.40 12.58
C LEU A 48 -12.53 -0.03 12.09
N ASN A 49 -13.20 -1.04 12.64
CA ASN A 49 -13.04 -2.42 12.15
C ASN A 49 -13.52 -2.56 10.70
N ALA A 50 -14.65 -1.95 10.34
CA ALA A 50 -15.13 -1.96 8.96
C ALA A 50 -14.19 -1.22 8.00
N GLN A 51 -13.55 -0.13 8.44
CA GLN A 51 -12.51 0.54 7.66
C GLN A 51 -11.26 -0.33 7.50
N LEU A 52 -10.81 -0.97 8.57
CA LEU A 52 -9.63 -1.84 8.54
C LEU A 52 -9.81 -3.02 7.59
N GLU A 53 -10.98 -3.66 7.58
CA GLU A 53 -11.25 -4.77 6.66
C GLU A 53 -11.29 -4.30 5.19
N ARG A 54 -11.79 -3.10 4.91
CA ARG A 54 -11.74 -2.52 3.55
C ARG A 54 -10.29 -2.28 3.11
N GLU A 55 -9.50 -1.60 3.93
CA GLU A 55 -8.08 -1.34 3.64
C GLU A 55 -7.28 -2.63 3.46
N ARG A 56 -7.60 -3.68 4.24
CA ARG A 56 -6.97 -5.00 4.07
C ARG A 56 -7.30 -5.62 2.72
N LEU A 57 -8.55 -5.54 2.28
CA LEU A 57 -8.97 -6.04 0.99
C LEU A 57 -8.31 -5.26 -0.15
N ASP A 58 -8.30 -3.93 -0.06
CA ASP A 58 -7.69 -3.06 -1.06
C ASP A 58 -6.19 -3.32 -1.17
N ARG A 59 -5.51 -3.48 -0.03
CA ARG A 59 -4.09 -3.87 0.01
C ARG A 59 -3.85 -5.22 -0.65
N GLN A 60 -4.67 -6.24 -0.35
CA GLN A 60 -4.53 -7.56 -0.98
C GLN A 60 -4.75 -7.51 -2.49
N ASN A 61 -5.70 -6.70 -2.96
CA ASN A 61 -5.94 -6.52 -4.39
C ASN A 61 -4.75 -5.82 -5.06
N ALA A 62 -4.26 -4.72 -4.48
CA ALA A 62 -3.09 -4.00 -4.98
C ALA A 62 -1.82 -4.88 -4.98
N GLU A 63 -1.60 -5.71 -3.96
CA GLU A 63 -0.48 -6.66 -3.90
C GLU A 63 -0.58 -7.70 -5.03
N ARG A 64 -1.79 -8.17 -5.34
CA ARG A 64 -2.04 -9.14 -6.41
C ARG A 64 -1.80 -8.52 -7.79
N GLU A 65 -2.34 -7.34 -8.05
CA GLU A 65 -2.10 -6.58 -9.28
C GLU A 65 -0.62 -6.26 -9.47
N LEU A 66 0.07 -5.84 -8.41
CA LEU A 66 1.51 -5.59 -8.44
C LEU A 66 2.29 -6.86 -8.80
N GLN A 67 1.89 -8.01 -8.27
CA GLN A 67 2.53 -9.28 -8.59
C GLN A 67 2.30 -9.67 -10.06
N GLU A 68 1.11 -9.47 -10.59
CA GLU A 68 0.79 -9.71 -12.01
C GLU A 68 1.60 -8.78 -12.91
N LEU A 69 1.63 -7.48 -12.59
CA LEU A 69 2.45 -6.52 -13.32
C LEU A 69 3.94 -6.91 -13.27
N ARG A 70 4.47 -7.33 -12.13
CA ARG A 70 5.85 -7.81 -12.03
C ARG A 70 6.13 -9.03 -12.91
N LYS A 71 5.17 -9.96 -13.03
CA LYS A 71 5.30 -11.11 -13.93
C LYS A 71 5.25 -10.68 -15.40
N LEU A 72 4.33 -9.79 -15.76
CA LEU A 72 4.22 -9.26 -17.12
C LEU A 72 5.47 -8.45 -17.53
N HIS A 73 6.09 -7.75 -16.58
CA HIS A 73 7.30 -6.96 -16.80
C HIS A 73 8.57 -7.68 -16.34
N ALA A 74 8.52 -9.00 -16.15
CA ALA A 74 9.71 -9.78 -15.87
C ALA A 74 10.57 -9.78 -17.14
N GLU A 75 11.74 -9.15 -17.05
CA GLU A 75 12.72 -9.08 -18.11
C GLU A 75 14.00 -9.78 -17.64
N GLU A 76 14.57 -10.62 -18.50
CA GLU A 76 15.96 -11.03 -18.34
C GLU A 76 16.85 -9.83 -18.67
N VAL A 77 17.83 -9.56 -17.82
CA VAL A 77 18.78 -8.46 -18.00
C VAL A 77 20.19 -9.02 -18.02
N ARG A 78 20.94 -8.72 -19.08
CA ARG A 78 22.38 -9.00 -19.18
C ARG A 78 23.12 -7.70 -19.48
N VAL A 79 24.34 -7.56 -18.97
CA VAL A 79 25.16 -6.37 -19.22
C VAL A 79 26.37 -6.77 -20.04
N SER A 80 26.60 -6.08 -21.15
CA SER A 80 27.77 -6.27 -22.00
C SER A 80 28.31 -4.92 -22.46
N ARG A 81 29.63 -4.72 -22.35
CA ARG A 81 30.34 -3.47 -22.73
C ARG A 81 29.64 -2.20 -22.22
N ALA A 82 29.24 -2.22 -20.95
CA ALA A 82 28.51 -1.15 -20.25
C ALA A 82 27.10 -0.79 -20.80
N THR A 83 26.54 -1.62 -21.68
CA THR A 83 25.16 -1.55 -22.19
C THR A 83 24.31 -2.64 -21.52
N GLU A 84 23.11 -2.26 -21.07
CA GLU A 84 22.13 -3.21 -20.60
C GLU A 84 21.40 -3.81 -21.80
N PHE A 85 21.24 -5.12 -21.82
CA PHE A 85 20.41 -5.84 -22.77
C PHE A 85 19.28 -6.48 -22.01
N ARG A 86 18.05 -6.26 -22.50
CA ARG A 86 16.85 -6.78 -21.85
C ARG A 86 16.07 -7.65 -22.81
N ARG A 87 15.52 -8.74 -22.29
CA ARG A 87 14.66 -9.67 -23.02
C ARG A 87 13.41 -9.97 -22.19
N GLY A 88 12.24 -9.68 -22.74
CA GLY A 88 10.96 -9.96 -22.08
C GLY A 88 9.79 -9.65 -22.99
N LEU A 89 8.58 -9.58 -22.43
CA LEU A 89 7.36 -9.31 -23.20
C LEU A 89 7.41 -7.96 -23.92
N ARG A 90 7.93 -6.91 -23.26
CA ARG A 90 8.09 -5.56 -23.83
C ARG A 90 9.00 -5.52 -25.07
N THR A 91 9.98 -6.42 -25.13
CA THR A 91 10.93 -6.49 -26.25
C THR A 91 10.53 -7.54 -27.29
N GLY A 92 9.32 -8.10 -27.19
CA GLY A 92 8.85 -9.17 -28.08
C GLY A 92 9.66 -10.46 -27.96
N GLY A 93 10.31 -10.69 -26.82
CA GLY A 93 11.19 -11.85 -26.60
C GLY A 93 12.59 -11.73 -27.22
N ASN A 94 12.94 -10.59 -27.81
CA ASN A 94 14.28 -10.35 -28.37
C ASN A 94 15.16 -9.58 -27.37
N TRP A 95 16.48 -9.78 -27.47
CA TRP A 95 17.45 -8.95 -26.75
C TRP A 95 17.50 -7.57 -27.37
N MET A 96 17.15 -6.55 -26.59
CA MET A 96 17.18 -5.15 -27.02
C MET A 96 18.14 -4.36 -26.11
N PRO A 97 18.92 -3.42 -26.65
CA PRO A 97 19.83 -2.60 -25.87
C PRO A 97 19.09 -1.45 -25.15
N PHE A 98 19.55 -1.15 -23.94
CA PHE A 98 19.05 -0.11 -23.06
C PHE A 98 20.22 0.66 -22.45
N CYS A 99 19.97 1.94 -22.19
CA CYS A 99 20.88 2.81 -21.47
C CYS A 99 21.06 2.33 -20.03
N SER A 100 22.30 2.07 -19.60
CA SER A 100 22.59 1.66 -18.21
C SER A 100 22.44 2.79 -17.17
N ARG A 101 22.21 4.02 -17.62
CA ARG A 101 22.04 5.20 -16.75
C ARG A 101 20.58 5.52 -16.46
N CYS A 102 19.71 5.51 -17.47
CA CYS A 102 18.29 5.87 -17.34
C CYS A 102 17.33 4.74 -17.73
N HIS A 103 17.85 3.60 -18.19
CA HIS A 103 17.08 2.42 -18.60
C HIS A 103 16.07 2.67 -19.74
N CYS A 104 16.22 3.77 -20.48
CA CYS A 104 15.52 4.00 -21.74
C CYS A 104 16.14 3.14 -22.86
N PRO A 105 15.36 2.80 -23.91
CA PRO A 105 15.88 2.10 -25.08
C PRO A 105 17.11 2.81 -25.64
N ALA A 106 18.10 2.03 -26.08
CA ALA A 106 19.21 2.55 -26.85
C ALA A 106 18.95 2.26 -28.33
N SER A 107 19.25 3.23 -29.18
CA SER A 107 19.07 3.11 -30.63
C SER A 107 20.28 3.66 -31.35
N VAL A 108 20.39 3.29 -32.62
CA VAL A 108 21.43 3.76 -33.52
C VAL A 108 20.76 4.34 -34.78
N HIS A 109 21.24 5.48 -35.26
CA HIS A 109 20.73 6.12 -36.47
C HIS A 109 21.47 5.65 -37.73
N ASP A 110 22.80 5.56 -37.69
CA ASP A 110 23.64 4.96 -38.74
C ASP A 110 24.40 3.73 -38.20
N PRO A 111 24.54 2.61 -38.94
CA PRO A 111 25.29 1.44 -38.48
C PRO A 111 26.72 1.72 -37.98
N ARG A 112 27.36 2.80 -38.44
CA ARG A 112 28.71 3.22 -38.00
C ARG A 112 28.70 4.03 -36.70
N ASP A 113 27.55 4.48 -36.24
CA ASP A 113 27.41 5.21 -34.99
C ASP A 113 27.41 4.26 -33.79
N LEU A 114 27.73 4.82 -32.63
CA LEU A 114 27.58 4.14 -31.35
C LEU A 114 26.11 4.11 -30.95
N LEU A 115 25.68 3.05 -30.26
CA LEU A 115 24.35 3.06 -29.62
C LEU A 115 24.29 4.22 -28.63
N ALA A 116 23.25 5.02 -28.76
CA ALA A 116 22.98 6.14 -27.88
C ALA A 116 21.62 5.95 -27.20
N CYS A 117 21.48 6.56 -26.03
CA CYS A 117 20.21 6.60 -25.34
C CYS A 117 19.16 7.35 -26.18
N SER A 118 17.93 6.84 -26.24
CA SER A 118 16.82 7.54 -26.88
C SER A 118 16.40 8.83 -26.18
N ASP A 119 16.81 9.02 -24.92
CA ASP A 119 16.59 10.24 -24.16
C ASP A 119 17.75 11.23 -24.37
N ASN A 120 17.43 12.36 -25.01
CA ASN A 120 18.36 13.43 -25.35
C ASN A 120 18.98 14.12 -24.12
N GLU A 121 18.31 14.08 -22.97
CA GLU A 121 18.85 14.67 -21.74
C GLU A 121 19.90 13.77 -21.08
N CYS A 122 19.75 12.44 -21.22
CA CYS A 122 20.65 11.47 -20.60
C CYS A 122 22.07 11.50 -21.21
N ARG A 123 22.18 11.78 -22.52
CA ARG A 123 23.44 11.87 -23.30
C ARG A 123 24.37 10.66 -23.18
N TRP A 124 23.84 9.51 -22.77
CA TRP A 124 24.62 8.30 -22.63
C TRP A 124 24.89 7.70 -24.01
N VAL A 125 26.13 7.25 -24.21
CA VAL A 125 26.61 6.61 -25.43
C VAL A 125 27.37 5.35 -25.04
N SER A 126 27.12 4.25 -25.75
CA SER A 126 27.75 2.95 -25.52
C SER A 126 29.16 2.86 -26.12
N GLN A 127 29.81 1.72 -25.89
CA GLN A 127 31.04 1.33 -26.60
C GLN A 127 30.76 0.39 -27.79
N ILE A 128 29.49 0.19 -28.16
CA ILE A 128 29.06 -0.76 -29.18
C ILE A 128 28.59 0.04 -30.40
N HIS A 129 29.18 -0.23 -31.56
CA HIS A 129 28.70 0.33 -32.82
C HIS A 129 27.48 -0.44 -33.32
N GLY A 130 26.62 0.22 -34.12
CA GLY A 130 25.45 -0.40 -34.71
C GLY A 130 25.76 -1.69 -35.47
N PHE A 131 26.86 -1.74 -36.21
CA PHE A 131 27.30 -2.94 -36.95
C PHE A 131 27.78 -4.09 -36.05
N GLU A 132 28.15 -3.83 -34.79
CA GLU A 132 28.56 -4.87 -33.83
C GLU A 132 27.36 -5.45 -33.07
N LEU A 133 26.20 -4.79 -33.10
CA LEU A 133 25.06 -5.09 -32.24
C LEU A 133 24.61 -6.55 -32.35
N ASP A 134 24.44 -7.06 -33.57
CA ASP A 134 24.00 -8.44 -33.80
C ASP A 134 25.00 -9.46 -33.26
N SER A 135 26.30 -9.18 -33.39
CA SER A 135 27.36 -10.04 -32.86
C SER A 135 27.35 -10.09 -31.33
N VAL A 136 27.09 -8.95 -30.69
CA VAL A 136 26.96 -8.88 -29.23
C VAL A 136 25.70 -9.61 -28.78
N ILE A 137 24.56 -9.41 -29.46
CA ILE A 137 23.30 -10.11 -29.16
C ILE A 137 23.46 -11.63 -29.28
N ALA A 138 24.18 -12.12 -30.29
CA ALA A 138 24.46 -13.55 -30.44
C ALA A 138 25.21 -14.14 -29.24
N THR A 139 26.09 -13.37 -28.58
CA THR A 139 26.80 -13.80 -27.36
C THR A 139 25.93 -13.82 -26.10
N LEU A 140 24.71 -13.25 -26.18
CA LEU A 140 23.74 -13.16 -25.08
C LEU A 140 22.67 -14.26 -25.13
N GLN A 141 22.69 -15.15 -26.13
CA GLN A 141 21.82 -16.33 -26.18
C GLN A 141 22.26 -17.33 -25.10
#